data_AF-A0A370M1B5-F1
#
_entry.id   AF-A0A370M1B5-F1
#
_cell.length_a   1.000
_cell.length_b   1.000
_cell.length_c   1.000
_cell.angle_alpha   90.00
_cell.angle_beta   90.00
_cell.angle_gamma   90.00
#
_symmetry.space_group_name_H-M   'P 1'
#
loop_
_entity.id
_entity.type
_entity.pdbx_description
1 polymer ?
#
loop_
_entity_poly.entity_id
_entity_poly.type
_entity_poly.pdbx_seq_one_letter_code
_entity_poly.pdbx_strand_id
1 'polypeptide(L)'
;MKSKQLIATITAVLVIAVTLSVVYPTEASAQEVTPFPSREKTISVTGTAATQVEPDLLHLSFGVETQEKTAKEALEANSSLMNTVVSAIKSAGISEDEISTSSLNIYPVYESYQEKLTGHYKQELVGYKVSNILNVDTNKLGLAADIIDSAVSSGVNRVDSVYFTLSPAKHLQVKDDLLAKAVLNAKSKAEKALSPLEHHIIGVKFVSLSEFGIPAPMPMYAAFDMAEGMAMKSAPTPVFSSDQDVSTTATVVFIIGSN
;
A
#
# COMPACT_ATOMS: atom_id res chain seq x y z
N MET A 1 -121.50 2.71 -35.84
CA MET A 1 -122.60 3.34 -35.08
C MET A 1 -122.00 4.24 -34.01
N LYS A 2 -122.62 5.42 -33.79
CA LYS A 2 -122.33 6.48 -32.79
C LYS A 2 -122.02 5.87 -31.39
N SER A 3 -121.21 6.42 -30.49
CA SER A 3 -121.23 7.77 -29.83
C SER A 3 -120.01 7.87 -28.87
N LYS A 4 -119.27 8.99 -28.77
CA LYS A 4 -119.43 10.12 -27.81
C LYS A 4 -119.55 9.63 -26.34
N GLN A 5 -118.74 9.99 -25.31
CA GLN A 5 -118.23 11.27 -24.76
C GLN A 5 -117.22 10.96 -23.62
N LEU A 6 -116.07 11.63 -23.41
CA LEU A 6 -115.76 12.95 -22.76
C LEU A 6 -115.32 12.84 -21.28
N ILE A 7 -114.41 13.74 -20.85
CA ILE A 7 -113.94 14.10 -19.49
C ILE A 7 -112.72 13.27 -18.98
N ALA A 8 -111.47 13.76 -19.00
CA ALA A 8 -110.83 14.90 -18.31
C ALA A 8 -110.48 14.63 -16.83
N THR A 9 -109.18 14.44 -16.54
CA THR A 9 -108.50 15.03 -15.37
C THR A 9 -106.98 14.90 -15.54
N ILE A 10 -106.32 16.06 -15.50
CA ILE A 10 -104.87 16.26 -15.47
C ILE A 10 -104.43 16.08 -14.01
N THR A 11 -103.31 15.40 -13.75
CA THR A 11 -102.08 15.91 -13.06
C THR A 11 -101.26 14.77 -12.43
N ALA A 12 -99.94 14.83 -12.67
CA ALA A 12 -98.82 14.34 -11.86
C ALA A 12 -98.58 12.83 -11.70
N VAL A 13 -97.58 12.30 -12.42
CA VAL A 13 -96.35 11.77 -11.79
C VAL A 13 -95.17 12.10 -12.70
N LEU A 14 -94.23 12.89 -12.18
CA LEU A 14 -92.96 13.27 -12.78
C LEU A 14 -91.95 12.14 -12.56
N VAL A 15 -91.52 11.45 -13.63
CA VAL A 15 -90.42 10.48 -13.58
C VAL A 15 -89.13 11.22 -13.93
N ILE A 16 -88.33 11.55 -12.90
CA ILE A 16 -86.99 12.11 -13.04
C ILE A 16 -86.03 10.94 -13.29
N ALA A 17 -85.46 10.86 -14.49
CA ALA A 17 -84.36 9.96 -14.82
C ALA A 17 -83.05 10.59 -14.32
N VAL A 18 -82.50 10.05 -13.23
CA VAL A 18 -81.19 10.44 -12.69
C VAL A 18 -80.09 9.66 -13.43
N THR A 19 -79.30 10.36 -14.25
CA THR A 19 -78.05 9.84 -14.82
C THR A 19 -76.95 9.94 -13.76
N LEU A 20 -76.53 8.82 -13.19
CA LEU A 20 -75.35 8.76 -12.31
C LEU A 20 -74.08 8.82 -13.16
N SER A 21 -73.41 9.97 -13.15
CA SER A 21 -72.02 10.11 -13.59
C SER A 21 -71.11 9.50 -12.54
N VAL A 22 -70.41 8.42 -12.89
CA VAL A 22 -69.39 7.80 -12.05
C VAL A 22 -68.18 8.73 -12.02
N VAL A 23 -67.96 9.40 -10.90
CA VAL A 23 -66.73 10.14 -10.60
C VAL A 23 -65.70 9.11 -10.18
N TYR A 24 -64.68 8.88 -11.02
CA TYR A 24 -63.51 8.12 -10.60
C TYR A 24 -62.71 8.99 -9.61
N PRO A 25 -62.39 8.50 -8.40
CA PRO A 25 -61.45 9.21 -7.55
C PRO A 25 -60.10 9.19 -8.25
N THR A 26 -59.59 10.37 -8.57
CA THR A 26 -58.17 10.56 -8.85
C THR A 26 -57.43 10.24 -7.56
N GLU A 27 -56.78 9.08 -7.49
CA GLU A 27 -55.81 8.79 -6.46
C GLU A 27 -54.68 9.82 -6.61
N ALA A 28 -54.73 10.86 -5.77
CA ALA A 28 -53.59 11.74 -5.56
C ALA A 28 -52.49 10.86 -4.98
N SER A 29 -51.54 10.46 -5.81
CA SER A 29 -50.32 9.79 -5.36
C SER A 29 -49.63 10.75 -4.41
N ALA A 30 -49.76 10.49 -3.11
CA ALA A 30 -48.98 11.16 -2.10
C ALA A 30 -47.53 10.80 -2.41
N GLN A 31 -46.81 11.71 -3.05
CA GLN A 31 -45.36 11.65 -3.10
C GLN A 31 -44.92 11.55 -1.64
N GLU A 32 -44.40 10.39 -1.23
CA GLU A 32 -43.64 10.28 0.00
C GLU A 32 -42.51 11.30 -0.14
N VAL A 33 -42.72 12.46 0.49
CA VAL A 33 -41.64 13.38 0.82
C VAL A 33 -40.78 12.57 1.76
N THR A 34 -39.78 11.87 1.20
CA THR A 34 -38.67 11.35 1.99
C THR A 34 -38.18 12.53 2.82
N PRO A 35 -38.37 12.53 4.15
CA PRO A 35 -37.79 13.57 4.96
C PRO A 35 -36.30 13.50 4.67
N PHE A 36 -35.69 14.64 4.38
CA PHE A 36 -34.24 14.82 4.24
C PHE A 36 -33.46 13.77 5.06
N PRO A 37 -32.38 13.16 4.52
CA PRO A 37 -31.62 12.15 5.25
C PRO A 37 -31.34 12.70 6.65
N SER A 38 -31.62 11.87 7.68
CA SER A 38 -31.65 12.24 9.09
C SER A 38 -30.68 13.39 9.41
N ARG A 39 -31.19 14.44 10.08
CA ARG A 39 -30.40 15.55 10.64
C ARG A 39 -29.55 15.08 11.83
N GLU A 40 -28.93 13.91 11.69
CA GLU A 40 -27.99 13.33 12.62
C GLU A 40 -26.88 14.33 12.86
N LYS A 41 -26.78 14.79 14.10
CA LYS A 41 -25.62 15.54 14.56
C LYS A 41 -24.45 14.57 14.57
N THR A 42 -23.34 14.97 13.98
CA THR A 42 -22.13 14.15 13.92
C THR A 42 -20.90 14.97 14.26
N ILE A 43 -19.84 14.28 14.68
CA ILE A 43 -18.50 14.84 14.79
C ILE A 43 -17.54 13.93 14.03
N SER A 44 -16.71 14.53 13.18
CA SER A 44 -15.63 13.83 12.47
C SER A 44 -14.30 14.12 13.18
N VAL A 45 -13.58 13.07 13.56
CA VAL A 45 -12.32 13.19 14.28
C VAL A 45 -11.28 12.24 13.70
N THR A 46 -10.06 12.74 13.51
CA THR A 46 -8.92 11.92 13.14
C THR A 46 -8.06 11.61 14.38
N GLY A 47 -8.00 10.32 14.71
CA GLY A 47 -7.08 9.76 15.69
C GLY A 47 -5.78 9.33 15.05
N THR A 48 -4.71 9.36 15.83
CA THR A 48 -3.36 8.99 15.40
C THR A 48 -2.73 8.10 16.44
N ALA A 49 -1.92 7.14 16.01
CA ALA A 49 -1.09 6.31 16.88
C ALA A 49 0.26 6.10 16.22
N ALA A 50 1.32 6.08 17.03
CA ALA A 50 2.67 5.80 16.59
C ALA A 50 3.42 4.99 17.65
N THR A 51 4.42 4.23 17.21
CA THR A 51 5.33 3.49 18.08
C THR A 51 6.68 3.30 17.39
N GLN A 52 7.74 3.18 18.19
CA GLN A 52 9.04 2.72 17.73
C GLN A 52 9.10 1.20 17.79
N VAL A 53 9.69 0.60 16.75
CA VAL A 53 9.82 -0.84 16.61
C VAL A 53 11.21 -1.17 16.11
N GLU A 54 11.92 -2.03 16.85
CA GLU A 54 13.18 -2.61 16.40
C GLU A 54 12.94 -3.49 15.16
N PRO A 55 13.78 -3.41 14.11
CA PRO A 55 13.70 -4.32 12.97
C PRO A 55 14.00 -5.77 13.37
N ASP A 56 13.36 -6.71 12.69
CA ASP A 56 13.55 -8.16 12.87
C ASP A 56 13.84 -8.89 11.55
N LEU A 57 13.98 -8.15 10.45
CA LEU A 57 14.36 -8.67 9.15
C LEU A 57 15.51 -7.84 8.55
N LEU A 58 16.53 -8.51 8.04
CA LEU A 58 17.59 -7.95 7.22
C LEU A 58 17.29 -8.28 5.76
N HIS A 59 17.25 -7.25 4.92
CA HIS A 59 17.20 -7.37 3.47
C HIS A 59 18.54 -6.96 2.88
N LEU A 60 19.09 -7.83 2.03
CA LEU A 60 20.29 -7.59 1.24
C LEU A 60 19.95 -7.84 -0.22
N SER A 61 20.39 -6.94 -1.11
CA SER A 61 20.33 -7.16 -2.55
C SER A 61 21.72 -6.98 -3.13
N PHE A 62 22.24 -8.03 -3.77
CA PHE A 62 23.56 -8.04 -4.36
C PHE A 62 23.61 -8.92 -5.61
N GLY A 63 24.62 -8.75 -6.43
CA GLY A 63 24.70 -9.41 -7.71
C GLY A 63 26.10 -9.54 -8.26
N VAL A 64 26.17 -10.32 -9.33
CA VAL A 64 27.35 -10.48 -10.16
C VAL A 64 27.03 -9.94 -11.54
N GLU A 65 27.91 -9.08 -12.04
CA GLU A 65 27.93 -8.62 -13.42
C GLU A 65 29.17 -9.20 -14.14
N THR A 66 28.97 -9.82 -15.30
CA THR A 66 30.04 -10.33 -16.16
C THR A 66 29.88 -9.79 -17.57
N GLN A 67 30.97 -9.70 -18.32
CA GLN A 67 30.94 -9.31 -19.72
C GLN A 67 31.88 -10.19 -20.53
N GLU A 68 31.37 -10.76 -21.62
CA GLU A 68 32.15 -11.59 -22.54
C GLU A 68 31.76 -11.31 -24.00
N LYS A 69 32.51 -11.90 -24.94
CA LYS A 69 32.29 -11.69 -26.38
C LYS A 69 30.94 -12.23 -26.85
N THR A 70 30.47 -13.32 -26.25
CA THR A 70 29.17 -13.91 -26.56
C THR A 70 28.27 -13.94 -25.34
N ALA A 71 26.95 -13.88 -25.56
CA ALA A 71 25.96 -13.98 -24.49
C ALA A 71 26.08 -15.30 -23.70
N LYS A 72 26.46 -16.40 -24.38
CA LYS A 72 26.63 -17.71 -23.75
C LYS A 72 27.82 -17.72 -22.79
N GLU A 73 28.98 -17.25 -23.24
CA GLU A 73 30.18 -17.16 -22.39
C GLU A 73 29.93 -16.24 -21.18
N ALA A 74 29.26 -15.10 -21.39
CA ALA A 74 28.94 -14.17 -20.31
C ALA A 74 28.02 -14.81 -19.26
N LEU A 75 27.01 -15.57 -19.71
CA LEU A 75 26.07 -16.27 -18.83
C LEU A 75 26.73 -17.43 -18.08
N GLU A 76 27.60 -18.20 -18.73
CA GLU A 76 28.34 -19.30 -18.10
C GLU A 76 29.29 -18.77 -17.01
N ALA A 77 30.03 -17.69 -17.32
CA ALA A 77 30.89 -17.00 -16.36
C ALA A 77 30.08 -16.46 -15.17
N ASN A 78 28.93 -15.82 -15.44
CA ASN A 78 28.04 -15.30 -14.40
C ASN A 78 27.52 -16.42 -13.49
N SER A 79 27.04 -17.51 -14.09
CA SER A 79 26.44 -18.64 -13.35
C SER A 79 27.46 -19.31 -12.44
N SER A 80 28.71 -19.46 -12.90
CA SER A 80 29.81 -20.03 -12.11
C SER A 80 30.14 -19.16 -10.88
N LEU A 81 30.28 -17.84 -11.08
CA LEU A 81 30.51 -16.89 -9.99
C LEU A 81 29.33 -16.87 -9.01
N MET A 82 28.09 -16.84 -9.54
CA MET A 82 26.91 -16.80 -8.69
C MET A 82 26.78 -18.07 -7.83
N ASN A 83 27.08 -19.25 -8.37
CA ASN A 83 27.09 -20.49 -7.59
C ASN A 83 28.13 -20.46 -6.46
N THR A 84 29.28 -19.82 -6.71
CA THR A 84 30.33 -19.62 -5.70
C THR A 84 29.83 -18.69 -4.60
N VAL A 85 29.21 -17.57 -4.96
CA VAL A 85 28.58 -16.62 -4.03
C VAL A 85 27.51 -17.31 -3.18
N VAL A 86 26.56 -18.03 -3.80
CA VAL A 86 25.49 -18.75 -3.09
C VAL A 86 26.07 -19.77 -2.10
N SER A 87 27.13 -20.49 -2.49
CA SER A 87 27.78 -21.45 -1.59
C SER A 87 28.46 -20.77 -0.40
N ALA A 88 29.08 -19.61 -0.61
CA ALA A 88 29.73 -18.83 0.43
C ALA A 88 28.73 -18.25 1.43
N ILE A 89 27.64 -17.62 0.98
CA ILE A 89 26.61 -17.08 1.88
C ILE A 89 25.88 -18.20 2.63
N LYS A 90 25.67 -19.37 2.01
CA LYS A 90 25.14 -20.55 2.71
C LYS A 90 26.08 -21.03 3.82
N SER A 91 27.39 -20.98 3.57
CA SER A 91 28.41 -21.31 4.57
C SER A 91 28.50 -20.27 5.70
N ALA A 92 28.14 -19.02 5.41
CA ALA A 92 27.97 -17.96 6.41
C ALA A 92 26.67 -18.09 7.23
N GLY A 93 25.88 -19.15 7.01
CA GLY A 93 24.72 -19.49 7.82
C GLY A 93 23.36 -19.08 7.22
N ILE A 94 23.32 -18.59 5.98
CA ILE A 94 22.06 -18.30 5.27
C ILE A 94 21.47 -19.59 4.69
N SER A 95 20.17 -19.83 4.89
CA SER A 95 19.50 -20.99 4.32
C SER A 95 19.01 -20.71 2.90
N GLU A 96 18.73 -21.77 2.14
CA GLU A 96 18.37 -21.63 0.73
C GLU A 96 17.01 -20.94 0.52
N ASP A 97 16.09 -21.10 1.47
CA ASP A 97 14.79 -20.43 1.51
C ASP A 97 14.87 -18.93 1.83
N GLU A 98 16.00 -18.47 2.36
CA GLU A 98 16.28 -17.05 2.59
C GLU A 98 16.86 -16.37 1.33
N ILE A 99 17.13 -17.10 0.25
CA ILE A 99 17.76 -16.61 -0.97
C ILE A 99 16.76 -16.67 -2.13
N SER A 100 16.62 -15.57 -2.86
CA SER A 100 15.80 -15.52 -4.08
C SER A 100 16.47 -14.74 -5.20
N THR A 101 16.25 -15.12 -6.45
CA THR A 101 16.71 -14.34 -7.60
C THR A 101 15.78 -13.16 -7.80
N SER A 102 16.29 -11.94 -7.67
CA SER A 102 15.57 -10.71 -7.98
C SER A 102 15.47 -10.46 -9.48
N SER A 103 16.58 -10.61 -10.21
CA SER A 103 16.58 -10.49 -11.66
C SER A 103 17.78 -11.17 -12.31
N LEU A 104 17.62 -11.57 -13.57
CA LEU A 104 18.68 -12.03 -14.44
C LEU A 104 18.49 -11.37 -15.82
N ASN A 105 19.44 -10.55 -16.23
CA ASN A 105 19.35 -9.78 -17.45
C ASN A 105 20.61 -9.95 -18.31
N ILE A 106 20.42 -9.96 -19.64
CA ILE A 106 21.51 -10.04 -20.61
C ILE A 106 21.36 -8.86 -21.58
N TYR A 107 22.40 -8.04 -21.69
CA TYR A 107 22.41 -6.84 -22.54
C TYR A 107 23.57 -6.90 -23.54
N PRO A 108 23.36 -6.56 -24.82
CA PRO A 108 24.47 -6.31 -25.73
C PRO A 108 25.24 -5.05 -25.31
N VAL A 109 26.57 -5.07 -25.47
CA VAL A 109 27.45 -3.95 -25.18
C VAL A 109 28.02 -3.44 -26.50
N TYR A 110 27.81 -2.14 -26.75
CA TYR A 110 28.30 -1.47 -27.95
C TYR A 110 29.34 -0.43 -27.59
N GLU A 111 30.43 -0.37 -28.36
CA GLU A 111 31.35 0.76 -28.33
C GLU A 111 31.06 1.72 -29.48
N SER A 112 31.16 3.01 -29.18
CA SER A 112 31.01 4.08 -30.16
C SER A 112 32.38 4.56 -30.58
N TYR A 113 32.67 4.57 -31.87
CA TYR A 113 33.90 5.13 -32.40
C TYR A 113 33.63 6.06 -33.58
N GLN A 114 34.48 7.06 -33.74
CA GLN A 114 34.39 8.00 -34.85
C GLN A 114 35.15 7.44 -36.06
N GLU A 115 34.45 7.30 -37.18
CA GLU A 115 35.07 6.86 -38.42
C GLU A 115 35.99 7.96 -38.97
N LYS A 116 37.28 7.65 -39.12
CA LYS A 116 38.31 8.62 -39.54
C LYS A 116 38.05 9.27 -40.90
N LEU A 117 37.35 8.58 -41.81
CA LEU A 117 37.12 9.03 -43.18
C LEU A 117 35.91 9.95 -43.31
N THR A 118 34.87 9.73 -42.50
CA THR A 118 33.58 10.43 -42.64
C THR A 118 33.28 11.35 -41.46
N GLY A 119 33.97 11.18 -40.33
CA GLY A 119 33.71 11.89 -39.08
C GLY A 119 32.43 11.45 -38.37
N HIS A 120 31.70 10.47 -38.90
CA HIS A 120 30.47 9.95 -38.28
C HIS A 120 30.77 8.94 -37.17
N TYR A 121 29.92 8.92 -36.15
CA TYR A 121 29.96 7.90 -35.10
C TYR A 121 29.30 6.61 -35.58
N LYS A 122 29.97 5.47 -35.36
CA LYS A 122 29.44 4.13 -35.58
C LYS A 122 29.42 3.37 -34.26
N GLN A 123 28.42 2.51 -34.08
CA GLN A 123 28.32 1.58 -32.96
C GLN A 123 28.74 0.18 -33.42
N GLU A 124 29.69 -0.42 -32.70
CA GLU A 124 30.13 -1.79 -32.92
C GLU A 124 29.80 -2.63 -31.70
N LEU A 125 29.21 -3.81 -31.92
CA LEU A 125 28.93 -4.76 -30.85
C LEU A 125 30.27 -5.34 -30.37
N VAL A 126 30.62 -5.09 -29.12
CA VAL A 126 31.89 -5.55 -28.52
C VAL A 126 31.71 -6.71 -27.54
N GLY A 127 30.47 -7.00 -27.14
CA GLY A 127 30.18 -8.16 -26.30
C GLY A 127 28.78 -8.15 -25.71
N TYR A 128 28.61 -8.93 -24.66
CA TYR A 128 27.37 -9.09 -23.92
C TYR A 128 27.66 -9.04 -22.43
N LYS A 129 26.80 -8.33 -21.71
CA LYS A 129 26.86 -8.16 -20.27
C LYS A 129 25.72 -8.92 -19.62
N VAL A 130 26.02 -9.74 -18.63
CA VAL A 130 25.03 -10.47 -17.84
C VAL A 130 25.04 -9.92 -16.43
N SER A 131 23.87 -9.50 -15.95
CA SER A 131 23.66 -9.04 -14.58
C SER A 131 22.67 -9.99 -13.90
N ASN A 132 23.08 -10.54 -12.75
CA ASN A 132 22.27 -11.45 -11.95
C ASN A 132 22.24 -10.95 -10.51
N ILE A 133 21.04 -10.65 -10.01
CA ILE A 133 20.80 -10.06 -8.70
C ILE A 133 20.07 -11.07 -7.83
N LEU A 134 20.58 -11.31 -6.64
CA LEU A 134 19.94 -12.07 -5.58
C LEU A 134 19.46 -11.13 -4.47
N ASN A 135 18.33 -11.49 -3.88
CA ASN A 135 17.88 -10.96 -2.61
C ASN A 135 18.13 -12.01 -1.51
N VAL A 136 18.57 -11.55 -0.36
CA VAL A 136 18.65 -12.32 0.87
C VAL A 136 17.78 -11.65 1.92
N ASP A 137 16.76 -12.37 2.40
CA ASP A 137 15.85 -11.95 3.45
C ASP A 137 16.05 -12.87 4.66
N THR A 138 16.63 -12.37 5.74
CA THR A 138 16.98 -13.19 6.92
C THR A 138 16.65 -12.50 8.23
N ASN A 139 16.29 -13.27 9.26
CA ASN A 139 16.17 -12.77 10.63
C ASN A 139 17.52 -12.74 11.38
N LYS A 140 18.62 -13.09 10.72
CA LYS A 140 19.97 -13.14 11.29
C LYS A 140 20.68 -11.79 11.14
N LEU A 141 20.10 -10.74 11.74
CA LEU A 141 20.55 -9.35 11.57
C LEU A 141 22.04 -9.15 11.94
N GLY A 142 22.53 -9.87 12.94
CA GLY A 142 23.93 -9.81 13.38
C GLY A 142 24.94 -10.36 12.37
N LEU A 143 24.50 -11.09 11.34
CA LEU A 143 25.36 -11.64 10.28
C LEU A 143 25.53 -10.69 9.10
N ALA A 144 24.97 -9.48 9.14
CA ALA A 144 24.98 -8.56 8.00
C ALA A 144 26.39 -8.35 7.42
N ALA A 145 27.37 -8.03 8.28
CA ALA A 145 28.75 -7.82 7.85
C ALA A 145 29.38 -9.11 7.26
N ASP A 146 29.21 -10.25 7.94
CA ASP A 146 29.77 -11.53 7.50
C ASP A 146 29.20 -11.97 6.14
N ILE A 147 27.91 -11.75 5.91
CA ILE A 147 27.26 -12.07 4.62
C ILE A 147 27.83 -11.18 3.52
N ILE A 148 27.91 -9.87 3.75
CA ILE A 148 28.44 -8.91 2.78
C ILE A 148 29.90 -9.23 2.44
N ASP A 149 30.74 -9.41 3.45
CA ASP A 149 32.16 -9.69 3.28
C ASP A 149 32.39 -11.02 2.57
N SER A 150 31.61 -12.07 2.91
CA SER A 150 31.65 -13.37 2.24
C SER A 150 31.22 -13.29 0.79
N ALA A 151 30.14 -12.55 0.50
CA ALA A 151 29.62 -12.39 -0.86
C ALA A 151 30.60 -11.65 -1.76
N VAL A 152 31.15 -10.52 -1.28
CA VAL A 152 32.16 -9.71 -2.00
C VAL A 152 33.43 -10.51 -2.25
N SER A 153 33.93 -11.21 -1.21
CA SER A 153 35.13 -12.06 -1.34
C SER A 153 34.94 -13.22 -2.31
N SER A 154 33.68 -13.60 -2.60
CA SER A 154 33.32 -14.71 -3.49
C SER A 154 32.95 -14.28 -4.91
N GLY A 155 33.04 -12.97 -5.22
CA GLY A 155 32.87 -12.46 -6.58
C GLY A 155 31.64 -11.58 -6.81
N VAL A 156 30.87 -11.25 -5.77
CA VAL A 156 29.89 -10.16 -5.87
C VAL A 156 30.61 -8.86 -6.20
N ASN A 157 30.13 -8.18 -7.24
CA ASN A 157 30.67 -6.90 -7.70
C ASN A 157 29.60 -5.81 -7.79
N ARG A 158 28.38 -6.11 -7.31
CA ARG A 158 27.25 -5.20 -7.25
C ARG A 158 26.50 -5.40 -5.94
N VAL A 159 26.44 -4.38 -5.10
CA VAL A 159 25.64 -4.35 -3.87
C VAL A 159 24.62 -3.23 -4.03
N ASP A 160 23.36 -3.59 -4.14
CA ASP A 160 22.27 -2.67 -4.50
C ASP A 160 21.61 -2.08 -3.27
N SER A 161 21.38 -2.90 -2.25
CA SER A 161 20.71 -2.45 -1.03
C SER A 161 21.09 -3.32 0.17
N VAL A 162 21.16 -2.67 1.32
CA VAL A 162 21.31 -3.29 2.64
C VAL A 162 20.43 -2.47 3.58
N TYR A 163 19.36 -3.06 4.09
CA TYR A 163 18.51 -2.37 5.05
C TYR A 163 17.83 -3.33 6.01
N PHE A 164 17.47 -2.79 7.17
CA PHE A 164 16.74 -3.49 8.20
C PHE A 164 15.28 -3.08 8.13
N THR A 165 14.37 -4.05 8.27
CA THR A 165 12.93 -3.83 8.16
C THR A 165 12.17 -4.76 9.11
N LEU A 166 10.84 -4.63 9.11
CA LEU A 166 9.94 -5.51 9.84
C LEU A 166 9.57 -6.72 8.97
N SER A 167 9.56 -7.90 9.58
CA SER A 167 8.96 -9.09 8.98
C SER A 167 7.48 -8.86 8.69
N PRO A 168 6.89 -9.53 7.67
CA PRO A 168 5.46 -9.37 7.37
C PRO A 168 4.54 -9.66 8.57
N ALA A 169 4.93 -10.60 9.43
CA ALA A 169 4.20 -10.93 10.65
C ALA A 169 4.26 -9.80 11.69
N LYS A 170 5.47 -9.29 11.98
CA LYS A 170 5.65 -8.17 12.93
C LYS A 170 4.99 -6.90 12.42
N HIS A 171 5.09 -6.65 11.11
CA HIS A 171 4.40 -5.55 10.44
C HIS A 171 2.88 -5.62 10.66
N LEU A 172 2.26 -6.80 10.46
CA LEU A 172 0.82 -6.97 10.69
C LEU A 172 0.45 -6.77 12.16
N GLN A 173 1.23 -7.32 13.07
CA GLN A 173 1.01 -7.18 14.51
C GLN A 173 1.05 -5.70 14.96
N VAL A 174 2.09 -4.96 14.54
CA VAL A 174 2.24 -3.54 14.87
C VAL A 174 1.11 -2.72 14.26
N LYS A 175 0.71 -3.05 13.02
CA LYS A 175 -0.43 -2.41 12.35
C LYS A 175 -1.72 -2.55 13.14
N ASP A 176 -2.07 -3.77 13.56
CA ASP A 176 -3.33 -4.03 14.26
C ASP A 176 -3.37 -3.32 15.63
N ASP A 177 -2.24 -3.30 16.35
CA ASP A 177 -2.11 -2.57 17.61
C ASP A 177 -2.26 -1.05 17.43
N LEU A 178 -1.61 -0.46 16.42
CA LEU A 178 -1.70 0.97 16.14
C LEU A 178 -3.10 1.38 15.65
N LEU A 179 -3.79 0.54 14.89
CA LEU A 179 -5.17 0.81 14.46
C LEU A 179 -6.11 0.91 15.66
N ALA A 180 -6.04 -0.04 16.59
CA ALA A 180 -6.83 0.00 17.82
C ALA A 180 -6.55 1.28 18.62
N LYS A 181 -5.27 1.64 18.78
CA LYS A 181 -4.84 2.86 19.46
C LYS A 181 -5.31 4.14 18.76
N ALA A 182 -5.28 4.18 17.42
CA ALA A 182 -5.72 5.34 16.66
C ALA A 182 -7.24 5.56 16.79
N VAL A 183 -8.04 4.50 16.78
CA VAL A 183 -9.49 4.60 17.02
C VAL A 183 -9.79 5.07 18.45
N LEU A 184 -9.10 4.52 19.45
CA LEU A 184 -9.23 4.98 20.84
C LEU A 184 -8.82 6.46 21.01
N ASN A 185 -7.78 6.88 20.30
CA ASN A 185 -7.35 8.28 20.25
C ASN A 185 -8.44 9.18 19.63
N ALA A 186 -9.06 8.76 18.52
CA ALA A 186 -10.16 9.48 17.88
C ALA A 186 -11.36 9.62 18.82
N LYS A 187 -11.73 8.53 19.51
CA LYS A 187 -12.81 8.53 20.51
C LYS A 187 -12.52 9.49 21.65
N SER A 188 -11.34 9.41 22.27
CA SER A 188 -10.97 10.30 23.38
C SER A 188 -10.93 11.77 22.96
N LYS A 189 -10.45 12.07 21.75
CA LYS A 189 -10.50 13.43 21.18
C LYS A 189 -11.94 13.92 20.99
N ALA A 190 -12.83 13.08 20.47
CA ALA A 190 -14.24 13.41 20.28
C ALA A 190 -14.95 13.67 21.63
N GLU A 191 -14.76 12.81 22.63
CA GLU A 191 -15.33 12.99 23.98
C GLU A 191 -14.88 14.32 24.62
N LYS A 192 -13.59 14.65 24.51
CA LYS A 192 -13.05 15.93 25.01
C LYS A 192 -13.61 17.14 24.27
N ALA A 193 -13.82 17.03 22.96
CA ALA A 193 -14.38 18.11 22.15
C ALA A 193 -15.89 18.32 22.42
N LEU A 194 -16.62 17.27 22.75
CA LEU A 194 -18.07 17.32 22.99
C LEU A 194 -18.43 17.76 24.42
N SER A 195 -17.57 17.49 25.41
CA SER A 195 -17.85 17.79 26.82
C SER A 195 -18.24 19.26 27.08
N PRO A 196 -17.55 20.29 26.55
CA PRO A 196 -17.94 21.70 26.73
C PRO A 196 -19.25 22.08 26.02
N LEU A 197 -19.71 21.24 25.09
CA LEU A 197 -20.95 21.46 24.33
C LEU A 197 -22.15 20.75 24.97
N GLU A 198 -21.98 20.05 26.09
CA GLU A 198 -23.01 19.21 26.73
C GLU A 198 -23.58 18.14 25.77
N HIS A 199 -22.72 17.62 24.89
CA HIS A 199 -23.04 16.51 23.99
C HIS A 199 -22.20 15.27 24.33
N HIS A 200 -22.66 14.09 23.89
CA HIS A 200 -21.96 12.82 24.04
C HIS A 200 -22.07 11.95 22.79
N ILE A 201 -21.18 10.96 22.66
CA ILE A 201 -21.20 9.98 21.58
C ILE A 201 -22.31 8.96 21.85
N ILE A 202 -23.20 8.77 20.88
CA ILE A 202 -24.31 7.78 20.95
C ILE A 202 -24.17 6.65 19.94
N GLY A 203 -23.26 6.78 18.98
CA GLY A 203 -23.03 5.75 17.96
C GLY A 203 -21.88 6.10 17.05
N VAL A 204 -21.55 5.15 16.17
CA VAL A 204 -20.53 5.32 15.12
C VAL A 204 -21.25 5.30 13.78
N LYS A 205 -21.07 6.37 12.98
CA LYS A 205 -21.66 6.49 11.64
C LYS A 205 -20.74 5.90 10.58
N PHE A 206 -19.44 6.18 10.69
CA PHE A 206 -18.46 5.81 9.68
C PHE A 206 -17.07 5.69 10.28
N VAL A 207 -16.31 4.71 9.81
CA VAL A 207 -14.89 4.54 10.13
C VAL A 207 -14.14 4.42 8.82
N SER A 208 -13.14 5.28 8.64
CA SER A 208 -12.15 5.17 7.57
C SER A 208 -10.78 5.01 8.20
N LEU A 209 -10.11 3.92 7.83
CA LEU A 209 -8.76 3.63 8.24
C LEU A 209 -7.84 4.06 7.09
N SER A 210 -6.79 4.82 7.38
CA SER A 210 -5.73 4.99 6.38
C SER A 210 -4.96 3.70 6.25
N GLU A 211 -4.51 3.39 5.03
CA GLU A 211 -3.63 2.25 4.84
C GLU A 211 -2.28 2.52 5.52
N PHE A 212 -1.81 1.49 6.19
CA PHE A 212 -0.53 1.45 6.86
C PHE A 212 0.58 1.54 5.81
N GLY A 213 1.25 2.67 5.74
CA GLY A 213 2.44 2.85 4.93
C GLY A 213 3.63 3.06 5.86
N ILE A 214 4.57 2.11 5.87
CA ILE A 214 5.92 2.43 6.36
C ILE A 214 6.54 3.31 5.27
N PRO A 215 6.96 4.55 5.56
CA PRO A 215 7.75 5.33 4.62
C PRO A 215 8.94 4.48 4.21
N ALA A 216 9.20 4.33 2.90
CA ALA A 216 10.36 3.55 2.44
C ALA A 216 11.60 4.01 3.22
N PRO A 217 12.38 3.09 3.82
CA PRO A 217 13.51 3.47 4.65
C PRO A 217 14.44 4.37 3.85
N MET A 218 14.52 5.63 4.25
CA MET A 218 15.43 6.58 3.65
C MET A 218 16.82 6.24 4.20
N PRO A 219 17.81 5.92 3.34
CA PRO A 219 19.16 5.66 3.82
C PRO A 219 19.67 6.91 4.55
N MET A 220 19.81 6.80 5.87
CA MET A 220 20.41 7.85 6.67
C MET A 220 21.92 7.73 6.47
N TYR A 221 22.47 8.54 5.56
CA TYR A 221 23.92 8.65 5.43
C TYR A 221 24.45 9.26 6.73
N ALA A 222 25.05 8.41 7.58
CA ALA A 222 25.89 8.90 8.66
C ALA A 222 26.97 9.76 8.02
N ALA A 223 27.04 11.04 8.40
CA ALA A 223 28.15 11.90 8.05
C ALA A 223 29.39 11.32 8.74
N PHE A 224 30.13 10.47 8.03
CA PHE A 224 31.44 10.02 8.48
C PHE A 224 32.37 11.24 8.47
N ASP A 225 32.68 11.73 9.66
CA ASP A 225 33.77 12.66 9.88
C ASP A 225 35.05 11.92 9.44
N MET A 226 35.59 12.30 8.28
CA MET A 226 36.84 11.76 7.76
C MET A 226 38.00 12.30 8.59
N ALA A 227 38.22 11.69 9.76
CA ALA A 227 39.42 11.89 10.55
C ALA A 227 40.24 10.60 10.59
N GLU A 228 41.38 10.69 9.90
CA GLU A 228 42.60 9.90 10.03
C GLU A 228 42.61 8.45 9.52
N GLY A 229 43.40 8.32 8.45
CA GLY A 229 43.91 7.04 7.99
C GLY A 229 44.74 6.34 9.06
N MET A 230 44.33 5.12 9.39
CA MET A 230 45.22 4.10 9.89
C MET A 230 45.03 2.84 9.06
N ALA A 231 46.16 2.25 8.68
CA ALA A 231 46.22 0.96 8.03
C ALA A 231 45.43 -0.07 8.86
N MET A 232 44.39 -0.67 8.28
CA MET A 232 43.63 -1.74 8.93
C MET A 232 43.59 -2.98 8.04
N LYS A 233 44.23 -4.03 8.55
CA LYS A 233 43.84 -5.44 8.41
C LYS A 233 42.31 -5.53 8.34
N SER A 234 41.76 -6.25 7.36
CA SER A 234 40.31 -6.39 7.08
C SER A 234 39.47 -6.34 8.35
N ALA A 235 38.93 -5.16 8.64
CA ALA A 235 37.92 -4.97 9.66
C ALA A 235 36.56 -5.19 8.96
N PRO A 236 35.61 -5.88 9.61
CA PRO A 236 34.31 -6.16 9.02
C PRO A 236 33.58 -4.86 8.65
N THR A 237 32.82 -4.90 7.56
CA THR A 237 32.05 -3.75 7.08
C THR A 237 31.09 -3.25 8.17
N PRO A 238 31.18 -1.98 8.64
CA PRO A 238 30.29 -1.46 9.68
C PRO A 238 28.86 -1.34 9.15
N VAL A 239 27.92 -2.10 9.72
CA VAL A 239 26.50 -2.08 9.38
C VAL A 239 25.69 -1.84 10.66
N PHE A 240 24.81 -0.84 10.64
CA PHE A 240 24.01 -0.44 11.81
C PHE A 240 22.52 -0.47 11.49
N SER A 241 21.71 -0.91 12.44
CA SER A 241 20.24 -0.81 12.41
C SER A 241 19.77 0.28 13.38
N SER A 242 18.69 0.98 13.03
CA SER A 242 17.96 1.86 13.95
C SER A 242 16.50 1.45 14.05
N ASP A 243 15.87 1.79 15.17
CA ASP A 243 14.43 1.64 15.36
C ASP A 243 13.66 2.37 14.27
N GLN A 244 12.52 1.79 13.88
CA GLN A 244 11.63 2.34 12.87
C GLN A 244 10.44 3.01 13.56
N ASP A 245 10.20 4.28 13.22
CA ASP A 245 8.97 4.98 13.60
C ASP A 245 7.82 4.54 12.69
N VAL A 246 6.82 3.91 13.29
CA VAL A 246 5.63 3.44 12.58
C VAL A 246 4.41 4.18 13.09
N SER A 247 3.56 4.67 12.18
CA SER A 247 2.36 5.42 12.54
C SER A 247 1.16 5.06 11.68
N THR A 248 -0.04 5.25 12.24
CA THR A 248 -1.32 5.05 11.55
C THR A 248 -2.31 6.14 11.96
N THR A 249 -3.27 6.41 11.07
CA THR A 249 -4.38 7.33 11.36
C THR A 249 -5.72 6.65 11.15
N ALA A 250 -6.71 7.03 11.96
CA ALA A 250 -8.09 6.56 11.84
C ALA A 250 -9.03 7.74 11.89
N THR A 251 -9.85 7.91 10.86
CA THR A 251 -10.91 8.93 10.82
C THR A 251 -12.23 8.28 11.19
N VAL A 252 -12.83 8.77 12.27
CA VAL A 252 -14.11 8.25 12.78
C VAL A 252 -15.13 9.37 12.79
N VAL A 253 -16.30 9.07 12.23
CA VAL A 253 -17.49 9.94 12.34
C VAL A 253 -18.41 9.34 13.38
N PHE A 254 -18.57 10.04 14.49
CA PHE A 254 -19.48 9.65 15.57
C PHE A 254 -20.83 10.33 15.38
N ILE A 255 -21.89 9.64 15.76
CA ILE A 255 -23.22 10.22 15.96
C ILE A 255 -23.24 10.77 17.38
N ILE A 256 -23.71 12.01 17.53
CA ILE A 256 -23.71 12.71 18.82
C ILE A 256 -25.13 13.07 19.27
N GLY A 257 -25.36 12.92 20.58
CA GLY A 257 -26.59 13.30 21.26
C GLY A 257 -26.34 14.46 22.21
N SER A 258 -27.39 15.24 22.50
CA SER A 258 -27.39 16.13 23.67
C SER A 258 -27.64 15.31 24.93
N ASN A 259 -27.17 15.77 26.09
CA ASN A 259 -27.65 15.25 27.38
C ASN A 259 -29.15 15.51 27.59
#